data_AF-W4V078-F1
#
_entry.id   AF-W4V078-F1
#
_cell.length_a   1.000
_cell.length_b   1.000
_cell.length_c   1.000
_cell.angle_alpha   90.00
_cell.angle_beta   90.00
_cell.angle_gamma   90.00
#
_symmetry.space_group_name_H-M   'P 1'
#
loop_
_entity.id
_entity.type
_entity.pdbx_description
1 polymer ?
#
loop_
_entity_poly.entity_id
_entity_poly.type
_entity_poly.pdbx_seq_one_letter_code
_entity_poly.pdbx_strand_id
1 'polypeptide(L)'
;MLGLYVEGFASPEGSYALNERLSRERATALKEYIKEKFTLREELFKVSSVAEDWEGLEVLVKASDLTHRDKVLEIITSEQTPDAKEMALKRLGVTYRTLLKDLFPELRRVEYQIDYSVRDYDVEEAKKLLDKNPADLSQYELYNLALSHEKGSKEYNSILLEIIPRHFPDDATAHTNSAAVLITNGEMNAAKRQLEKAGSSAEALNNRGIIFMLEGDLDKADEYFDRAQQAGSKAAARNKQEVQTKRADNRKMERYSRMK
;
A
#
# COMPACT_ATOMS: atom_id res chain seq x y z
N MET A 1 -9.36 -10.32 6.64
CA MET A 1 -8.65 -10.31 7.95
C MET A 1 -7.89 -11.62 8.07
N LEU A 2 -6.58 -11.54 8.30
CA LEU A 2 -5.64 -12.66 8.36
C LEU A 2 -5.34 -13.08 9.81
N GLY A 3 -5.35 -12.14 10.75
CA GLY A 3 -5.15 -12.43 12.17
C GLY A 3 -5.32 -11.20 13.05
N LEU A 4 -5.49 -11.43 14.35
CA LEU A 4 -5.54 -10.41 15.38
C LEU A 4 -4.65 -10.87 16.54
N TYR A 5 -3.64 -10.08 16.86
CA TYR A 5 -2.76 -10.31 17.99
C TYR A 5 -3.23 -9.43 19.14
N VAL A 6 -3.36 -10.00 20.34
CA VAL A 6 -3.67 -9.28 21.56
C VAL A 6 -2.62 -9.62 22.60
N GLU A 7 -2.00 -8.60 23.19
CA GLU A 7 -1.02 -8.78 24.25
C GLU A 7 -1.38 -7.91 25.46
N GLY A 8 -1.55 -8.55 26.61
CA GLY A 8 -1.82 -7.85 27.87
C GLY A 8 -0.55 -7.63 28.67
N PHE A 9 -0.45 -6.50 29.34
CA PHE A 9 0.70 -6.13 30.18
C PHE A 9 0.23 -5.80 31.60
N ALA A 10 1.09 -6.07 32.58
CA ALA A 10 0.94 -5.52 33.92
C ALA A 10 2.20 -4.76 34.33
N SER A 11 2.01 -3.78 35.21
CA SER A 11 3.11 -3.10 35.90
C SER A 11 3.83 -4.06 36.84
N PRO A 12 5.14 -3.88 37.07
CA PRO A 12 5.91 -4.67 38.03
C PRO A 12 5.62 -4.25 39.48
N GLU A 13 4.40 -4.55 39.94
CA GLU A 13 3.96 -4.32 41.31
C GLU A 13 3.12 -5.50 41.82
N GLY A 14 3.31 -5.90 43.07
CA GLY A 14 2.75 -7.15 43.59
C GLY A 14 3.53 -8.38 43.13
N SER A 15 3.03 -9.56 43.49
CA SER A 15 3.69 -10.82 43.13
C SER A 15 3.60 -11.09 41.63
N TYR A 16 4.66 -11.63 41.04
CA TYR A 16 4.68 -12.06 39.65
C TYR A 16 3.45 -12.90 39.23
N ALA A 17 3.03 -13.85 40.07
CA ALA A 17 1.87 -14.71 39.80
C ALA A 17 0.54 -13.94 39.70
N LEU A 18 0.37 -12.86 40.46
CA LEU A 18 -0.81 -12.00 40.36
C LEU A 18 -0.77 -11.20 39.06
N ASN A 19 0.41 -10.68 38.71
CA ASN A 19 0.62 -9.89 37.50
C ASN A 19 0.40 -10.71 36.24
N GLU A 20 0.89 -11.95 36.21
CA GLU A 20 0.61 -12.92 35.14
C GLU A 20 -0.89 -13.16 34.95
N ARG A 21 -1.63 -13.34 36.05
CA ARG A 21 -3.09 -13.52 35.97
C ARG A 21 -3.77 -12.26 35.42
N LEU A 22 -3.42 -11.09 35.92
CA LEU A 22 -4.05 -9.83 35.53
C LEU A 22 -3.80 -9.49 34.06
N SER A 23 -2.57 -9.63 33.56
CA SER A 23 -2.27 -9.34 32.16
C SER A 23 -2.99 -10.31 31.22
N ARG A 24 -3.04 -11.60 31.56
CA ARG A 24 -3.80 -12.62 30.83
C ARG A 24 -5.30 -12.34 30.80
N GLU A 25 -5.91 -11.99 31.94
CA GLU A 25 -7.33 -11.68 32.04
C GLU A 25 -7.69 -10.43 31.20
N ARG A 26 -6.84 -9.39 31.22
CA ARG A 26 -7.04 -8.19 30.39
C ARG A 26 -7.01 -8.50 28.90
N ALA A 27 -5.99 -9.24 28.44
CA ALA A 27 -5.87 -9.64 27.04
C ALA A 27 -7.08 -10.47 26.59
N THR A 28 -7.52 -11.40 27.45
CA THR A 28 -8.68 -12.24 27.19
C THR A 28 -9.98 -11.42 27.12
N ALA A 29 -10.17 -10.47 28.03
CA ALA A 29 -11.34 -9.60 28.02
C ALA A 29 -11.44 -8.75 26.74
N LEU A 30 -10.33 -8.19 26.26
CA LEU A 30 -10.33 -7.44 24.99
C LEU A 30 -10.63 -8.35 23.80
N LYS A 31 -10.03 -9.55 23.78
CA LYS A 31 -10.29 -10.56 22.74
C LYS A 31 -11.77 -10.92 22.67
N GLU A 32 -12.42 -11.25 23.80
CA GLU A 32 -13.86 -11.56 23.82
C GLU A 32 -14.71 -10.35 23.40
N TYR A 33 -14.36 -9.14 23.85
CA TYR A 33 -15.06 -7.92 23.42
C TYR A 33 -15.03 -7.71 21.90
N ILE A 34 -13.86 -7.83 21.28
CA ILE A 34 -13.70 -7.65 19.83
C ILE A 34 -14.44 -8.77 19.08
N LYS A 35 -14.29 -10.01 19.54
CA LYS A 35 -14.94 -11.19 18.97
C LYS A 35 -16.46 -11.05 18.95
N GLU A 36 -17.07 -10.67 20.07
CA GLU A 36 -18.52 -10.49 20.18
C GLU A 36 -19.01 -9.29 19.36
N LYS A 37 -18.30 -8.16 19.44
CA LYS A 37 -18.72 -6.93 18.76
C LYS A 37 -18.71 -7.03 17.24
N PHE A 38 -17.76 -7.76 16.68
CA PHE A 38 -17.55 -7.86 15.24
C PHE A 38 -17.83 -9.27 14.68
N THR A 39 -18.35 -10.18 15.51
CA THR A 39 -18.67 -11.58 15.15
C THR A 39 -17.49 -12.27 14.46
N LEU A 40 -16.29 -12.07 15.00
CA LEU A 40 -15.06 -12.64 14.45
C LEU A 40 -14.90 -14.10 14.89
N ARG A 41 -14.22 -14.89 14.06
CA ARG A 41 -13.94 -16.29 14.38
C ARG A 41 -12.79 -16.39 15.38
N GLU A 42 -12.87 -17.36 16.28
CA GLU A 42 -11.89 -17.60 17.35
C GLU A 42 -10.47 -17.78 16.81
N GLU A 43 -10.32 -18.46 15.67
CA GLU A 43 -9.03 -18.84 15.09
C GLU A 43 -8.23 -17.65 14.56
N LEU A 44 -8.86 -16.47 14.44
CA LEU A 44 -8.18 -15.24 14.07
C LEU A 44 -7.34 -14.69 15.22
N PHE A 45 -7.67 -15.04 16.47
CA PHE A 45 -7.05 -14.43 17.65
C PHE A 45 -5.81 -15.20 18.10
N LYS A 46 -4.71 -14.48 18.28
CA LYS A 46 -3.53 -14.93 19.02
C LYS A 46 -3.40 -14.06 20.25
N VAL A 47 -3.59 -14.67 21.42
CA VAL A 47 -3.57 -13.97 22.70
C VAL A 47 -2.32 -14.33 23.47
N SER A 48 -1.63 -13.32 23.97
CA SER A 48 -0.42 -13.41 24.77
C SER A 48 -0.48 -12.43 25.94
N SER A 49 0.45 -12.56 26.87
CA SER A 49 0.52 -11.67 28.02
C SER A 49 1.93 -11.62 28.58
N VAL A 50 2.38 -10.42 28.93
CA VAL A 50 3.59 -10.17 29.70
C VAL A 50 3.16 -9.96 31.15
N ALA A 51 3.68 -10.80 32.05
CA ALA A 51 3.37 -10.70 33.47
C ALA A 51 3.79 -9.32 34.01
N GLU A 52 5.05 -8.94 33.82
CA GLU A 52 5.56 -7.65 34.27
C GLU A 52 6.35 -6.97 33.16
N ASP A 53 5.90 -5.79 32.75
CA ASP A 53 6.47 -5.04 31.63
C ASP A 53 7.72 -4.25 32.05
N TRP A 54 8.80 -4.99 32.30
CA TRP A 54 10.10 -4.42 32.67
C TRP A 54 10.74 -3.61 31.53
N GLU A 55 10.54 -4.04 30.28
CA GLU A 55 11.04 -3.33 29.09
C GLU A 55 10.31 -2.00 28.90
N GLY A 56 8.98 -2.00 28.99
CA GLY A 56 8.18 -0.78 28.96
C GLY A 56 8.52 0.16 30.12
N LEU A 57 8.74 -0.38 31.33
CA LEU A 57 9.18 0.44 32.46
C LEU A 57 10.54 1.11 32.19
N GLU A 58 11.50 0.40 31.60
CA GLU A 58 12.80 0.96 31.23
C GLU A 58 12.65 2.16 30.28
N VAL A 59 11.79 2.04 29.27
CA VAL A 59 11.47 3.11 28.32
C VAL A 59 10.88 4.32 29.05
N LEU A 60 9.86 4.11 29.89
CA LEU A 60 9.22 5.20 30.63
C LEU A 60 10.20 5.90 31.59
N VAL A 61 11.04 5.14 32.29
CA VAL A 61 12.03 5.69 33.22
C VAL A 61 13.07 6.52 32.47
N LYS A 62 13.58 6.05 31.32
CA LYS A 62 14.52 6.81 30.48
C LYS A 62 13.94 8.14 29.99
N ALA A 63 12.65 8.18 29.70
CA ALA A 63 11.94 9.38 29.23
C ALA A 63 11.52 10.34 30.36
N SER A 64 11.71 9.96 31.63
CA SER A 64 11.21 10.72 32.79
C SER A 64 12.29 11.53 33.52
N ASP A 65 11.84 12.53 34.29
CA ASP A 65 12.67 13.31 35.22
C ASP A 65 12.75 12.69 36.63
N LEU A 66 12.69 11.36 36.71
CA LEU A 66 12.60 10.62 37.97
C LEU A 66 13.83 10.84 38.87
N THR A 67 13.60 11.08 40.17
CA THR A 67 14.68 11.12 41.16
C THR A 67 15.34 9.75 41.31
N HIS A 68 16.68 9.69 41.29
CA HIS A 68 17.47 8.45 41.28
C HIS A 68 17.23 7.56 40.05
N ARG A 69 16.90 8.14 38.89
CA ARG A 69 16.68 7.43 37.61
C ARG A 69 17.74 6.36 37.32
N ASP A 70 19.03 6.69 37.43
CA ASP A 70 20.10 5.75 37.07
C ASP A 70 20.10 4.50 37.96
N LYS A 71 19.78 4.65 39.26
CA LYS A 71 19.65 3.54 40.20
C LYS A 71 18.40 2.68 39.92
N VAL A 72 17.32 3.31 39.45
CA VAL A 72 16.12 2.59 39.01
C VAL A 72 16.43 1.76 37.77
N LEU A 73 17.15 2.33 36.79
CA LEU A 73 17.57 1.62 35.58
C LEU A 73 18.50 0.45 35.89
N GLU A 74 19.45 0.63 36.82
CA GLU A 74 20.31 -0.47 37.31
C GLU A 74 19.49 -1.64 37.87
N ILE A 75 18.44 -1.36 38.64
CA ILE A 75 17.57 -2.41 39.19
C ILE A 75 16.78 -3.09 38.08
N ILE A 76 16.15 -2.33 37.17
CA ILE A 76 15.31 -2.85 36.09
C ILE A 76 16.11 -3.78 35.16
N THR A 77 17.34 -3.39 34.82
CA THR A 77 18.21 -4.13 33.88
C THR A 77 19.05 -5.22 34.53
N SER A 78 18.93 -5.42 35.86
CA SER A 78 19.68 -6.46 36.56
C SER A 78 19.19 -7.88 36.24
N GLU A 79 20.02 -8.89 36.50
CA GLU A 79 19.69 -10.32 36.33
C GLU A 79 18.91 -10.92 37.53
N GLN A 80 18.32 -10.08 38.38
CA GLN A 80 17.55 -10.52 39.55
C GLN A 80 16.17 -11.06 39.14
N THR A 81 15.56 -11.86 40.03
CA THR A 81 14.17 -12.27 39.83
C THR A 81 13.22 -11.06 39.84
N PRO A 82 12.07 -11.12 39.14
CA PRO A 82 11.12 -10.00 39.09
C PRO A 82 10.69 -9.49 40.48
N ASP A 83 10.33 -10.40 41.38
CA ASP A 83 9.98 -10.05 42.77
C ASP A 83 11.16 -9.39 43.53
N ALA A 84 12.41 -9.78 43.26
CA ALA A 84 13.59 -9.18 43.87
C ALA A 84 13.85 -7.76 43.33
N LYS A 85 13.64 -7.53 42.03
CA LYS A 85 13.68 -6.19 41.42
C LYS A 85 12.61 -5.29 42.05
N GLU A 86 11.38 -5.78 42.18
CA GLU A 86 10.28 -5.04 42.81
C GLU A 86 10.63 -4.66 44.27
N MET A 87 11.15 -5.61 45.05
CA MET A 87 11.62 -5.34 46.42
C MET A 87 12.76 -4.32 46.47
N ALA A 88 13.68 -4.34 45.50
CA ALA A 88 14.75 -3.36 45.40
C ALA A 88 14.22 -1.97 45.06
N LEU A 89 13.25 -1.86 44.16
CA LEU A 89 12.57 -0.60 43.84
C LEU A 89 11.84 -0.04 45.07
N LYS A 90 11.10 -0.87 45.82
CA LYS A 90 10.38 -0.47 47.06
C LYS A 90 11.29 0.21 48.08
N ARG A 91 12.55 -0.24 48.20
CA ARG A 91 13.55 0.35 49.11
C ARG A 91 13.97 1.78 48.74
N LEU A 92 13.64 2.27 47.54
CA LEU A 92 13.92 3.65 47.11
C LEU A 92 12.91 4.68 47.64
N GLY A 93 11.89 4.27 48.38
CA GLY A 93 11.02 5.17 49.14
C GLY A 93 10.24 6.16 48.26
N VAL A 94 10.62 7.44 48.27
CA VAL A 94 9.93 8.49 47.49
C VAL A 94 9.93 8.16 45.99
N THR A 95 11.06 7.70 45.45
CA THR A 95 11.17 7.31 44.03
C THR A 95 10.19 6.20 43.68
N TYR A 96 10.04 5.18 44.54
CA TYR A 96 9.06 4.12 44.32
C TYR A 96 7.62 4.65 44.31
N ARG A 97 7.28 5.59 45.19
CA ARG A 97 5.95 6.23 45.20
C ARG A 97 5.68 7.00 43.91
N THR A 98 6.69 7.63 43.33
CA THR A 98 6.58 8.28 42.02
C THR A 98 6.36 7.25 40.91
N LEU A 99 7.13 6.15 40.88
CA LEU A 99 6.91 5.05 39.93
C LEU A 99 5.48 4.51 40.00
N LEU A 100 5.02 4.22 41.21
CA LEU A 100 3.69 3.67 41.50
C LEU A 100 2.56 4.60 41.03
N LYS A 101 2.73 5.90 41.22
CA LYS A 101 1.70 6.91 40.94
C LYS A 101 1.70 7.33 39.47
N ASP A 102 2.88 7.53 38.89
CA ASP A 102 3.02 8.29 37.65
C ASP A 102 3.45 7.41 36.45
N LEU A 103 4.12 6.27 36.67
CA LEU A 103 4.64 5.41 35.56
C LEU A 103 3.95 4.05 35.47
N PHE A 104 3.72 3.36 36.59
CA PHE A 104 3.09 2.04 36.61
C PHE A 104 1.69 2.03 35.97
N PRO A 105 0.83 3.06 36.11
CA PRO A 105 -0.45 3.08 35.40
C PRO A 105 -0.33 2.93 33.88
N GLU A 106 0.70 3.52 33.25
CA GLU A 106 0.93 3.45 31.80
C GLU A 106 1.32 2.04 31.32
N LEU A 107 1.84 1.20 32.24
CA LEU A 107 2.20 -0.18 31.93
C LEU A 107 1.00 -1.14 31.99
N ARG A 108 -0.12 -0.73 32.61
CA ARG A 108 -1.33 -1.54 32.71
C ARG A 108 -2.18 -1.39 31.45
N ARG A 109 -1.71 -1.95 30.34
CA ARG A 109 -2.33 -1.82 29.02
C ARG A 109 -2.58 -3.15 28.33
N VAL A 110 -3.35 -3.10 27.25
CA VAL A 110 -3.49 -4.18 26.27
C VAL A 110 -3.19 -3.60 24.92
N GLU A 111 -2.28 -4.21 24.19
CA GLU A 111 -1.94 -3.86 22.81
C GLU A 111 -2.61 -4.85 21.86
N TYR A 112 -2.97 -4.38 20.67
CA TYR A 112 -3.49 -5.25 19.63
C TYR A 112 -2.99 -4.85 18.25
N GLN A 113 -2.79 -5.86 17.39
CA GLN A 113 -2.41 -5.71 15.99
C GLN A 113 -3.40 -6.47 15.12
N ILE A 114 -3.87 -5.84 14.04
CA ILE A 114 -4.79 -6.45 13.07
C ILE A 114 -4.05 -6.63 11.76
N ASP A 115 -3.90 -7.89 11.35
CA ASP A 115 -3.39 -8.24 10.03
C ASP A 115 -4.58 -8.48 9.10
N TYR A 116 -4.60 -7.83 7.94
CA TYR A 116 -5.60 -8.05 6.91
C TYR A 116 -5.00 -7.92 5.52
N SER A 117 -5.49 -8.74 4.60
CA SER A 117 -5.36 -8.50 3.18
C SER A 117 -6.62 -7.82 2.67
N VAL A 118 -6.43 -6.80 1.84
CA VAL A 118 -7.48 -6.31 0.95
C VAL A 118 -7.42 -7.23 -0.26
N ARG A 119 -8.50 -7.99 -0.51
CA ARG A 119 -8.65 -8.72 -1.76
C ARG A 119 -9.17 -7.74 -2.80
N ASP A 120 -8.64 -7.82 -4.02
CA ASP A 120 -9.22 -7.09 -5.13
C ASP A 120 -10.68 -7.50 -5.35
N TYR A 121 -11.55 -6.52 -5.56
CA TYR A 121 -12.92 -6.72 -5.97
C TYR A 121 -12.96 -7.43 -7.33
N ASP A 122 -13.88 -8.39 -7.46
CA ASP A 122 -14.18 -8.95 -8.77
C ASP A 122 -14.97 -7.95 -9.63
N VAL A 123 -15.20 -8.27 -10.91
CA VAL A 123 -15.89 -7.38 -11.85
C VAL A 123 -17.31 -7.04 -11.39
N GLU A 124 -18.04 -7.97 -10.78
CA GLU A 124 -19.42 -7.75 -10.33
C GLU A 124 -19.47 -6.88 -9.06
N GLU A 125 -18.52 -7.06 -8.15
CA GLU A 125 -18.31 -6.21 -6.98
C GLU A 125 -17.89 -4.80 -7.40
N ALA A 126 -16.90 -4.69 -8.28
CA ALA A 126 -16.40 -3.42 -8.80
C ALA A 126 -17.50 -2.63 -9.50
N LYS A 127 -18.35 -3.30 -10.30
CA LYS A 127 -19.50 -2.67 -10.95
C LYS A 127 -20.48 -2.06 -9.94
N LYS A 128 -20.78 -2.77 -8.83
CA LYS A 128 -21.69 -2.27 -7.78
C LYS A 128 -21.08 -1.12 -6.99
N LEU A 129 -19.76 -1.12 -6.82
CA LEU A 129 -19.03 -0.09 -6.08
C LEU A 129 -18.80 1.17 -6.92
N LEU A 130 -18.65 1.04 -8.24
CA LEU A 130 -18.46 2.17 -9.14
C LEU A 130 -19.55 3.23 -8.98
N ASP A 131 -20.81 2.79 -8.82
CA ASP A 131 -21.97 3.68 -8.64
C ASP A 131 -22.05 4.28 -7.23
N LYS A 132 -21.42 3.66 -6.23
CA LYS A 132 -21.58 4.01 -4.80
C LYS A 132 -20.39 4.80 -4.27
N ASN A 133 -19.19 4.29 -4.46
CA ASN A 133 -17.96 4.88 -3.98
C ASN A 133 -16.76 4.45 -4.87
N PRO A 134 -16.57 5.10 -6.04
CA PRO A 134 -15.50 4.75 -6.97
C PRO A 134 -14.09 4.97 -6.39
N ALA A 135 -13.95 5.74 -5.30
CA ALA A 135 -12.68 5.95 -4.62
C ALA A 135 -12.18 4.71 -3.84
N ASP A 136 -13.05 3.73 -3.58
CA ASP A 136 -12.67 2.46 -2.92
C ASP A 136 -12.09 1.45 -3.91
N LEU A 137 -12.23 1.70 -5.22
CA LEU A 137 -11.72 0.83 -6.28
C LEU A 137 -10.30 1.22 -6.64
N SER A 138 -9.42 0.23 -6.77
CA SER A 138 -8.09 0.43 -7.32
C SER A 138 -8.13 0.69 -8.83
N GLN A 139 -7.05 1.28 -9.36
CA GLN A 139 -6.88 1.49 -10.80
C GLN A 139 -7.01 0.17 -11.57
N TYR A 140 -6.46 -0.92 -11.03
CA TYR A 140 -6.48 -2.25 -11.64
C TYR A 140 -7.90 -2.85 -11.69
N GLU A 141 -8.69 -2.70 -10.63
CA GLU A 141 -10.09 -3.15 -10.61
C GLU A 141 -10.94 -2.39 -11.61
N LEU A 142 -10.79 -1.07 -11.68
CA LEU A 142 -11.46 -0.25 -12.69
C LEU A 142 -11.02 -0.65 -14.11
N TYR A 143 -9.73 -0.93 -14.31
CA TYR A 143 -9.23 -1.38 -15.59
C TYR A 143 -9.85 -2.73 -16.01
N ASN A 144 -9.90 -3.70 -15.10
CA ASN A 144 -10.55 -4.99 -15.36
C ASN A 144 -12.05 -4.85 -15.59
N LEU A 145 -12.72 -3.96 -14.86
CA LEU A 145 -14.11 -3.61 -15.09
C LEU A 145 -14.29 -3.03 -16.50
N ALA A 146 -13.42 -2.13 -16.94
CA ALA A 146 -13.45 -1.63 -18.32
C ALA A 146 -13.28 -2.77 -19.33
N LEU A 147 -12.33 -3.68 -19.12
CA LEU A 147 -12.09 -4.83 -20.00
C LEU A 147 -13.24 -5.84 -20.03
N SER A 148 -14.16 -5.81 -19.06
CA SER A 148 -15.38 -6.64 -19.08
C SER A 148 -16.43 -6.13 -20.09
N HIS A 149 -16.30 -4.88 -20.53
CA HIS A 149 -17.15 -4.29 -21.55
C HIS A 149 -16.56 -4.50 -22.96
N GLU A 150 -17.40 -4.39 -23.98
CA GLU A 150 -16.95 -4.42 -25.37
C GLU A 150 -15.94 -3.29 -25.63
N LYS A 151 -14.81 -3.61 -26.26
CA LYS A 151 -13.76 -2.63 -26.56
C LYS A 151 -14.34 -1.50 -27.42
N GLY A 152 -14.23 -0.27 -26.92
CA GLY A 152 -14.76 0.93 -27.58
C GLY A 152 -16.21 1.26 -27.25
N SER A 153 -16.89 0.48 -26.38
CA SER A 153 -18.21 0.84 -25.87
C SER A 153 -18.15 2.14 -25.05
N LYS A 154 -19.33 2.72 -24.78
CA LYS A 154 -19.45 3.92 -23.94
C LYS A 154 -18.89 3.69 -22.53
N GLU A 155 -19.17 2.53 -21.95
CA GLU A 155 -18.71 2.13 -20.63
C GLU A 155 -17.19 1.92 -20.61
N TYR A 156 -16.65 1.20 -21.59
CA TYR A 156 -15.21 1.00 -21.76
C TYR A 156 -14.46 2.35 -21.82
N ASN A 157 -14.93 3.26 -22.66
CA ASN A 157 -14.32 4.58 -22.84
C ASN A 157 -14.49 5.46 -21.60
N SER A 158 -15.68 5.50 -20.99
CA SER A 158 -15.93 6.29 -19.77
C SER A 158 -14.97 5.88 -18.65
N ILE A 159 -14.82 4.57 -18.41
CA ILE A 159 -13.95 4.10 -17.33
C ILE A 159 -12.48 4.47 -17.60
N LEU A 160 -11.97 4.22 -18.81
CA LEU A 160 -10.56 4.42 -19.15
C LEU A 160 -10.18 5.88 -19.43
N LEU A 161 -11.10 6.72 -19.88
CA LEU A 161 -10.81 8.10 -20.29
C LEU A 161 -11.25 9.15 -19.26
N GLU A 162 -12.24 8.83 -18.44
CA GLU A 162 -12.82 9.79 -17.48
C GLU A 162 -12.62 9.33 -16.04
N ILE A 163 -13.09 8.12 -15.69
CA ILE A 163 -13.12 7.68 -14.29
C ILE A 163 -11.71 7.41 -13.76
N ILE A 164 -10.95 6.54 -14.44
CA ILE A 164 -9.59 6.19 -14.00
C ILE A 164 -8.70 7.45 -13.91
N PRO A 165 -8.56 8.30 -14.94
CA PRO A 165 -7.71 9.48 -14.84
C PRO A 165 -8.17 10.51 -13.80
N ARG A 166 -9.47 10.56 -13.48
CA ARG A 166 -10.00 11.44 -12.43
C ARG A 166 -9.61 10.98 -11.03
N HIS A 167 -9.65 9.67 -10.78
CA HIS A 167 -9.33 9.09 -9.46
C HIS A 167 -7.84 8.79 -9.28
N PHE A 168 -7.10 8.60 -10.37
CA PHE A 168 -5.68 8.29 -10.40
C PHE A 168 -4.88 9.30 -11.25
N PRO A 169 -4.91 10.60 -10.92
CA PRO A 169 -4.39 11.68 -11.77
C PRO A 169 -2.86 11.73 -11.92
N ASP A 170 -2.14 10.98 -11.09
CA ASP A 170 -0.68 10.87 -11.08
C ASP A 170 -0.19 9.45 -11.44
N ASP A 171 -1.11 8.54 -11.78
CA ASP A 171 -0.77 7.16 -12.12
C ASP A 171 -0.33 7.06 -13.59
N ALA A 172 0.96 6.76 -13.80
CA ALA A 172 1.54 6.64 -15.13
C ALA A 172 0.88 5.52 -15.98
N THR A 173 0.42 4.44 -15.36
CA THR A 173 -0.26 3.32 -16.03
C THR A 173 -1.65 3.72 -16.49
N ALA A 174 -2.41 4.43 -15.66
CA ALA A 174 -3.69 5.03 -16.02
C ALA A 174 -3.54 5.89 -17.29
N HIS A 175 -2.59 6.83 -17.27
CA HIS A 175 -2.33 7.70 -18.42
C HIS A 175 -1.83 6.96 -19.66
N THR A 176 -1.01 5.92 -19.49
CA THR A 176 -0.56 5.06 -20.59
C THR A 176 -1.75 4.36 -21.26
N ASN A 177 -2.66 3.80 -20.47
CA ASN A 177 -3.84 3.09 -20.95
C ASN A 177 -4.84 4.04 -21.61
N SER A 178 -5.12 5.20 -21.00
CA SER A 178 -5.98 6.23 -21.62
C SER A 178 -5.41 6.70 -22.96
N ALA A 179 -4.09 6.90 -23.07
CA ALA A 179 -3.46 7.26 -24.32
C ALA A 179 -3.66 6.21 -25.41
N ALA A 180 -3.55 4.91 -25.09
CA ALA A 180 -3.78 3.83 -26.05
C ALA A 180 -5.22 3.83 -26.60
N VAL A 181 -6.21 4.09 -25.74
CA VAL A 181 -7.62 4.23 -26.15
C VAL A 181 -7.80 5.45 -27.05
N LEU A 182 -7.27 6.61 -26.65
CA LEU A 182 -7.36 7.85 -27.44
C LEU A 182 -6.68 7.73 -28.82
N ILE A 183 -5.55 7.01 -28.91
CA ILE A 183 -4.90 6.69 -30.19
C ILE A 183 -5.85 5.87 -31.07
N THR A 184 -6.49 4.86 -30.50
CA THR A 184 -7.45 4.00 -31.22
C THR A 184 -8.66 4.80 -31.71
N ASN A 185 -9.11 5.79 -30.93
CA ASN A 185 -10.22 6.68 -31.28
C ASN A 185 -9.85 7.79 -32.28
N GLY A 186 -8.57 7.93 -32.65
CA GLY A 186 -8.09 9.01 -33.51
C GLY A 186 -7.88 10.36 -32.80
N GLU A 187 -8.00 10.39 -31.47
CA GLU A 187 -7.93 11.60 -30.64
C GLU A 187 -6.48 11.95 -30.27
N MET A 188 -5.64 12.19 -31.28
CA MET A 188 -4.18 12.33 -31.13
C MET A 188 -3.76 13.42 -30.14
N ASN A 189 -4.39 14.59 -30.18
CA ASN A 189 -4.05 15.69 -29.27
C ASN A 189 -4.35 15.34 -27.80
N ALA A 190 -5.43 14.59 -27.55
CA ALA A 190 -5.75 14.13 -26.20
C ALA A 190 -4.78 13.03 -25.77
N ALA A 191 -4.44 12.10 -26.67
CA ALA A 191 -3.46 11.05 -26.39
C ALA A 191 -2.09 11.64 -26.00
N LYS A 192 -1.62 12.67 -26.70
CA LYS A 192 -0.37 13.38 -26.36
C LYS A 192 -0.38 13.94 -24.94
N ARG A 193 -1.47 14.61 -24.54
CA ARG A 193 -1.61 15.15 -23.17
C ARG A 193 -1.58 14.06 -22.11
N GLN A 194 -2.19 12.90 -22.38
CA GLN A 194 -2.08 11.75 -21.47
C GLN A 194 -0.64 11.24 -21.40
N LEU A 195 0.06 11.16 -22.53
CA LEU A 195 1.44 10.70 -22.57
C LEU A 195 2.44 11.64 -21.90
N GLU A 196 2.13 12.91 -21.70
CA GLU A 196 2.96 13.81 -20.86
C GLU A 196 3.05 13.30 -19.41
N LYS A 197 2.03 12.56 -18.94
CA LYS A 197 1.95 12.00 -17.58
C LYS A 197 2.23 10.49 -17.50
N ALA A 198 2.37 9.80 -18.63
CA ALA A 198 2.48 8.34 -18.73
C ALA A 198 3.87 7.75 -18.38
N GLY A 199 4.83 8.56 -17.94
CA GLY A 199 6.20 8.10 -17.67
C GLY A 199 6.88 7.48 -18.92
N SER A 200 7.82 6.57 -18.73
CA SER A 200 8.60 5.93 -19.81
C SER A 200 8.52 4.40 -19.79
N SER A 201 7.38 3.83 -19.39
CA SER A 201 7.13 2.39 -19.53
C SER A 201 7.25 1.94 -20.99
N ALA A 202 7.43 0.64 -21.21
CA ALA A 202 7.56 0.08 -22.56
C ALA A 202 6.31 0.39 -23.41
N GLU A 203 5.14 0.34 -22.80
CA GLU A 203 3.84 0.67 -23.39
C GLU A 203 3.71 2.17 -23.66
N ALA A 204 4.14 3.04 -22.74
CA ALA A 204 4.09 4.49 -22.95
C ALA A 204 5.04 4.93 -24.07
N LEU A 205 6.23 4.35 -24.16
CA LEU A 205 7.17 4.59 -25.25
C LEU A 205 6.61 4.08 -26.58
N ASN A 206 6.00 2.89 -26.58
CA ASN A 206 5.35 2.34 -27.76
C ASN A 206 4.19 3.24 -28.25
N ASN A 207 3.36 3.76 -27.34
CA ASN A 207 2.27 4.67 -27.68
C ASN A 207 2.79 5.99 -28.27
N ARG A 208 3.90 6.55 -27.75
CA ARG A 208 4.57 7.71 -28.37
C ARG A 208 5.07 7.41 -29.78
N GLY A 209 5.67 6.24 -29.99
CA GLY A 209 6.09 5.79 -31.32
C GLY A 209 4.93 5.69 -32.31
N ILE A 210 3.79 5.15 -31.88
CA ILE A 210 2.58 5.08 -32.71
C ILE A 210 2.11 6.48 -33.10
N ILE A 211 2.09 7.44 -32.18
CA ILE A 211 1.72 8.83 -32.49
C ILE A 211 2.63 9.42 -33.56
N PHE A 212 3.95 9.33 -33.41
CA PHE A 212 4.88 9.83 -34.42
C PHE A 212 4.72 9.13 -35.77
N MET A 213 4.46 7.82 -35.77
CA MET A 213 4.20 7.06 -36.99
C MET A 213 2.92 7.52 -37.71
N LEU A 214 1.86 7.82 -36.95
CA LEU A 214 0.60 8.34 -37.50
C LEU A 214 0.74 9.78 -38.01
N GLU A 215 1.62 10.58 -37.41
CA GLU A 215 1.94 11.94 -37.84
C GLU A 215 2.95 12.00 -39.00
N GLY A 216 3.52 10.86 -39.39
CA GLY A 216 4.46 10.74 -40.50
C GLY A 216 5.93 11.03 -40.13
N ASP A 217 6.24 11.32 -38.87
CA ASP A 217 7.62 11.43 -38.36
C ASP A 217 8.16 10.02 -38.11
N LEU A 218 8.50 9.34 -39.22
CA LEU A 218 8.93 7.95 -39.21
C LEU A 218 10.28 7.75 -38.50
N ASP A 219 11.12 8.79 -38.43
CA ASP A 219 12.42 8.75 -37.76
C ASP A 219 12.25 8.72 -36.23
N LYS A 220 11.43 9.63 -35.68
CA LYS A 220 11.09 9.58 -34.26
C LYS A 220 10.30 8.34 -33.90
N ALA A 221 9.40 7.89 -34.77
CA ALA A 221 8.66 6.65 -34.54
C ALA A 221 9.63 5.47 -34.31
N ASP A 222 10.62 5.31 -35.18
CA ASP A 222 11.66 4.27 -35.09
C ASP A 222 12.45 4.37 -33.77
N GLU A 223 12.87 5.57 -33.39
CA GLU A 223 13.58 5.83 -32.11
C GLU A 223 12.74 5.41 -30.89
N TYR A 224 11.47 5.80 -30.84
CA TYR A 224 10.59 5.44 -29.73
C TYR A 224 10.28 3.94 -29.69
N PHE A 225 10.13 3.28 -30.84
CA PHE A 225 9.97 1.83 -30.89
C PHE A 225 11.23 1.09 -30.44
N ASP A 226 12.42 1.60 -30.77
CA ASP A 226 13.68 1.02 -30.25
C ASP A 226 13.78 1.12 -28.73
N ARG A 227 13.46 2.28 -28.17
CA ARG A 227 13.40 2.48 -26.72
C ARG A 227 12.33 1.59 -26.07
N ALA A 228 11.17 1.47 -26.69
CA ALA A 228 10.09 0.61 -26.20
C ALA A 228 10.50 -0.87 -26.22
N GLN A 229 11.20 -1.32 -27.26
CA GLN A 229 11.70 -2.69 -27.37
C GLN A 229 12.79 -2.98 -26.31
N GLN A 230 13.71 -2.04 -26.09
CA GLN A 230 14.72 -2.13 -25.02
C GLN A 230 14.07 -2.20 -23.63
N ALA A 231 12.93 -1.52 -23.45
CA ALA A 231 12.13 -1.58 -22.24
C ALA A 231 11.24 -2.84 -22.13
N GLY A 232 11.23 -3.72 -23.13
CA GLY A 232 10.53 -5.02 -23.11
C GLY A 232 9.22 -5.09 -23.91
N SER A 233 8.86 -4.06 -24.68
CA SER A 233 7.62 -4.06 -25.48
C SER A 233 7.71 -5.04 -26.65
N LYS A 234 6.93 -6.13 -26.59
CA LYS A 234 6.80 -7.09 -27.71
C LYS A 234 6.08 -6.48 -28.91
N ALA A 235 5.20 -5.51 -28.69
CA ALA A 235 4.45 -4.84 -29.75
C ALA A 235 5.34 -3.92 -30.59
N ALA A 236 6.36 -3.31 -29.98
CA ALA A 236 7.25 -2.36 -30.64
C ALA A 236 7.98 -2.96 -31.85
N ALA A 237 8.39 -4.24 -31.80
CA ALA A 237 9.03 -4.91 -32.92
C ALA A 237 8.14 -4.97 -34.17
N ARG A 238 6.83 -5.24 -34.00
CA ARG A 238 5.86 -5.23 -35.10
C ARG A 238 5.65 -3.81 -35.64
N ASN A 239 5.55 -2.83 -34.74
CA ASN A 239 5.39 -1.43 -35.14
C ASN A 239 6.62 -0.91 -35.91
N LYS A 240 7.83 -1.38 -35.56
CA LYS A 240 9.04 -1.07 -36.31
C LYS A 240 9.00 -1.59 -37.75
N GLN A 241 8.46 -2.79 -37.96
CA GLN A 241 8.25 -3.32 -39.31
C GLN A 241 7.28 -2.44 -40.11
N GLU A 242 6.21 -1.97 -39.48
CA GLU A 242 5.26 -1.05 -40.11
C GLU A 242 5.90 0.28 -40.53
N VAL A 243 6.80 0.83 -39.72
CA VAL A 243 7.60 2.02 -40.08
C VAL A 243 8.41 1.78 -41.35
N GLN A 244 9.05 0.61 -41.49
CA GLN A 244 9.83 0.29 -42.69
C GLN A 244 8.95 0.14 -43.93
N THR A 245 7.77 -0.45 -43.80
CA THR A 245 6.76 -0.52 -44.87
C THR A 245 6.35 0.87 -45.33
N LYS A 246 5.96 1.76 -44.40
CA LYS A 246 5.61 3.16 -44.69
C LYS A 246 6.75 3.92 -45.38
N ARG A 247 8.00 3.74 -44.93
CA ARG A 247 9.18 4.34 -45.59
C ARG A 247 9.36 3.84 -47.03
N ALA A 248 9.15 2.55 -47.27
CA ALA A 248 9.25 1.98 -48.62
C ALA A 248 8.17 2.57 -49.55
N ASP A 249 6.95 2.71 -49.04
CA ASP A 249 5.83 3.24 -49.83
C ASP A 249 5.98 4.74 -50.09
N ASN A 250 6.43 5.54 -49.11
CA ASN A 250 6.76 6.95 -49.32
C ASN A 250 7.81 7.13 -50.43
N ARG A 251 8.87 6.31 -50.44
CA ARG A 251 9.89 6.33 -51.51
C ARG A 251 9.33 5.96 -52.88
N LYS A 252 8.38 5.02 -52.97
CA LYS A 252 7.71 4.69 -54.23
C LYS A 252 6.87 5.87 -54.72
N MET A 253 6.09 6.49 -53.82
CA MET A 253 5.24 7.64 -54.15
C MET A 253 6.06 8.83 -54.64
N GLU A 254 7.19 9.14 -54.00
CA GLU A 254 8.10 10.19 -54.46
C GLU A 254 8.66 9.93 -55.87
N ARG A 255 8.99 8.66 -56.19
CA ARG A 255 9.44 8.29 -57.54
C ARG A 255 8.36 8.54 -58.58
N TYR A 256 7.11 8.13 -58.31
CA TYR A 256 5.99 8.36 -59.22
C TYR A 256 5.71 9.85 -59.43
N SER A 257 5.77 10.66 -58.37
CA SER A 257 5.55 12.10 -58.46
C SER A 257 6.63 12.84 -59.25
N ARG A 258 7.86 12.31 -59.33
CA ARG A 258 8.95 12.89 -60.14
C ARG A 258 8.90 12.49 -61.62
N MET A 259 8.08 11.51 -61.98
CA MET A 259 7.91 11.04 -63.36
C MET A 259 6.72 11.69 -64.09
N LYS A 260 5.92 12.50 -63.39
CA LYS A 260 4.87 13.35 -63.95
C LYS A 260 5.39 14.76 -64.17
#